data_AF-A0A081NGT3-F1
#
_entry.id   AF-A0A081NGT3-F1
#
_cell.length_a   1.000
_cell.length_b   1.000
_cell.length_c   1.000
_cell.angle_alpha   90.00
_cell.angle_beta   90.00
_cell.angle_gamma   90.00
#
_symmetry.space_group_name_H-M   'P 1'
#
loop_
_entity.id
_entity.type
_entity.pdbx_description
1 polymer ?
#
loop_
_entity_poly.entity_id
_entity_poly.type
_entity_poly.pdbx_seq_one_letter_code
_entity_poly.pdbx_strand_id
1 'polypeptide(L)'
;MRKSESSINRHLDDYLQKEKLKPENGGSESHLDEEQTLQLIEHISEHTYAHTHQIVTYIAQRWDIKYTVSGLNKWLHQNRFTYKKPKGIPHKADADKQAEFIELYTHWISRCY
;
A
#
# COMPACT_ATOMS: atom_id res chain seq x y z
N MET A 1 9.02 -18.03 29.90
CA MET A 1 9.11 -16.59 29.55
C MET A 1 9.39 -15.82 30.84
N ARG A 2 10.61 -15.28 31.06
CA ARG A 2 10.91 -14.44 32.24
C ARG A 2 10.62 -12.98 31.89
N LYS A 3 9.56 -12.41 32.46
CA LYS A 3 9.31 -10.96 32.41
C LYS A 3 10.02 -10.33 33.62
N SER A 4 10.67 -9.19 33.40
CA SER A 4 11.31 -8.42 34.48
C SER A 4 10.27 -7.94 35.49
N GLU A 5 10.62 -7.97 36.78
CA GLU A 5 9.78 -7.54 37.90
C GLU A 5 9.27 -6.11 37.73
N SER A 6 10.10 -5.23 37.16
CA SER A 6 9.72 -3.86 36.80
C SER A 6 8.58 -3.79 35.77
N SER A 7 8.52 -4.74 34.84
CA SER A 7 7.45 -4.79 33.83
C SER A 7 6.14 -5.32 34.41
N ILE A 8 6.21 -6.16 35.45
CA ILE A 8 5.06 -6.70 36.16
C ILE A 8 4.44 -5.61 37.04
N ASN A 9 5.26 -4.90 37.83
CA ASN A 9 4.80 -3.80 38.68
C ASN A 9 4.14 -2.70 37.86
N ARG A 10 4.73 -2.33 36.71
CA ARG A 10 4.11 -1.34 35.82
C ARG A 10 2.73 -1.77 35.30
N HIS A 11 2.55 -3.06 34.96
CA HIS A 11 1.24 -3.57 34.54
C HIS A 11 0.23 -3.56 35.69
N LEU A 12 0.67 -3.85 36.92
CA LEU A 12 -0.19 -3.83 38.10
C LEU A 12 -0.65 -2.40 38.44
N ASP A 13 0.26 -1.43 38.37
CA ASP A 13 -0.05 -0.01 38.57
C ASP A 13 -0.98 0.53 37.49
N ASP A 14 -0.72 0.20 36.22
CA ASP A 14 -1.58 0.59 35.09
C ASP A 14 -3.00 -0.01 35.21
N TYR A 15 -3.12 -1.24 35.73
CA TYR A 15 -4.41 -1.89 35.97
C TYR A 15 -5.17 -1.25 37.14
N LEU A 16 -4.50 -1.00 38.26
CA LEU A 16 -5.11 -0.44 39.47
C LEU A 16 -5.51 1.03 39.32
N GLN A 17 -4.73 1.83 38.57
CA GLN A 17 -5.01 3.26 38.42
C GLN A 17 -5.93 3.60 37.24
N LYS A 18 -5.96 2.77 36.18
CA LYS A 18 -6.64 3.13 34.91
C LYS A 18 -7.64 2.08 34.42
N GLU A 19 -7.91 1.00 35.18
CA GLU A 19 -8.73 -0.16 34.76
C GLU A 19 -8.38 -0.69 33.36
N LYS A 20 -7.12 -0.56 32.96
CA LYS A 20 -6.72 -0.65 31.56
C LYS A 20 -6.10 -2.01 31.24
N LEU A 21 -6.76 -2.77 30.37
CA LEU A 21 -6.31 -4.12 29.94
C LEU A 21 -5.50 -4.13 28.64
N LYS A 22 -5.40 -3.01 27.92
CA LYS A 22 -4.70 -2.91 26.62
C LYS A 22 -3.75 -1.72 26.57
N PRO A 23 -2.57 -1.83 25.93
CA PRO A 23 -1.67 -0.69 25.76
C PRO A 23 -2.26 0.37 24.81
N GLU A 24 -2.08 1.66 25.11
CA GLU A 24 -2.41 2.81 24.24
C GLU A 24 -1.34 3.01 23.16
N ASN A 25 -0.90 1.93 22.52
CA ASN A 25 0.00 2.06 21.39
C ASN A 25 -0.86 2.46 20.17
N GLY A 26 -1.32 3.72 20.14
CA GLY A 26 -1.88 4.33 18.95
C GLY A 26 -0.83 4.28 17.84
N GLY A 27 -1.22 3.77 16.67
CA GLY A 27 -0.34 3.77 15.50
C GLY A 27 0.07 5.19 15.12
N SER A 28 1.19 5.34 14.41
CA SER A 28 1.58 6.62 13.84
C SER A 28 0.52 7.13 12.87
N GLU A 29 0.04 8.35 13.08
CA GLU A 29 -0.85 9.05 12.15
C GLU A 29 -0.11 9.37 10.83
N SER A 30 -0.85 9.41 9.71
CA SER A 30 -0.29 9.80 8.42
C SER A 30 0.07 11.29 8.42
N HIS A 31 1.10 11.67 7.65
CA HIS A 31 1.44 13.08 7.43
C HIS A 31 0.48 13.78 6.46
N LEU A 32 -0.36 13.02 5.75
CA LEU A 32 -1.39 13.54 4.86
C LEU A 32 -2.71 13.71 5.61
N ASP A 33 -3.41 14.79 5.31
CA ASP A 33 -4.80 14.99 5.72
C ASP A 33 -5.76 14.09 4.89
N GLU A 34 -7.05 14.12 5.24
CA GLU A 34 -8.06 13.29 4.58
C GLU A 34 -8.23 13.63 3.09
N GLU A 35 -8.20 14.91 2.73
CA GLU A 35 -8.38 15.35 1.35
C GLU A 35 -7.18 14.96 0.48
N GLN A 36 -5.97 15.19 0.98
CA GLN A 36 -4.72 14.78 0.36
C GLN A 36 -4.65 13.25 0.20
N THR A 37 -5.13 12.51 1.19
CA THR A 37 -5.20 11.05 1.15
C THR A 37 -6.13 10.60 0.01
N LEU A 38 -7.32 11.19 -0.11
CA LEU A 38 -8.26 10.88 -1.19
C LEU A 38 -7.67 11.22 -2.57
N GLN A 39 -7.08 12.41 -2.73
CA GLN A 39 -6.44 12.82 -3.98
C GLN A 39 -5.27 11.90 -4.34
N LEU A 40 -4.48 11.45 -3.36
CA LEU A 40 -3.38 10.53 -3.58
C LEU A 40 -3.88 9.12 -3.97
N ILE A 41 -4.95 8.63 -3.35
CA ILE A 41 -5.57 7.35 -3.69
C ILE A 41 -6.06 7.37 -5.14
N GLU A 42 -6.80 8.41 -5.54
CA GLU A 42 -7.29 8.59 -6.91
C GLU A 42 -6.12 8.59 -7.89
N HIS A 43 -5.10 9.40 -7.63
CA HIS A 43 -3.93 9.53 -8.49
C HIS A 43 -3.17 8.21 -8.67
N ILE A 44 -2.90 7.46 -7.59
CA ILE A 44 -2.19 6.17 -7.64
C ILE A 44 -3.07 5.07 -8.27
N SER A 45 -4.39 5.21 -8.22
CA SER A 45 -5.32 4.28 -8.88
C SER A 45 -5.32 4.46 -10.40
N GLU A 46 -5.19 5.70 -10.87
CA GLU A 46 -5.07 6.02 -12.30
C GLU A 46 -3.65 5.78 -12.84
N HIS A 47 -2.63 6.02 -12.02
CA HIS A 47 -1.22 5.98 -12.43
C HIS A 47 -0.48 4.81 -11.79
N THR A 48 -0.11 3.83 -12.61
CA THR A 48 0.71 2.70 -12.14
C THR A 48 2.18 3.12 -12.04
N TYR A 49 2.69 3.19 -10.80
CA TYR A 49 4.10 3.43 -10.53
C TYR A 49 4.91 2.14 -10.47
N ALA A 50 6.11 2.15 -11.05
CA ALA A 50 7.05 1.03 -10.97
C ALA A 50 7.73 0.97 -9.59
N HIS A 51 7.94 2.13 -8.95
CA HIS A 51 8.67 2.24 -7.71
C HIS A 51 8.06 3.26 -6.74
N THR A 52 8.05 2.91 -5.45
CA THR A 52 7.53 3.77 -4.37
C THR A 52 8.18 5.16 -4.31
N HIS A 53 9.46 5.30 -4.67
CA HIS A 53 10.13 6.60 -4.66
C HIS A 53 9.51 7.60 -5.64
N GLN A 54 8.89 7.14 -6.73
CA GLN A 54 8.20 8.01 -7.68
C GLN A 54 6.97 8.67 -7.03
N ILE A 55 6.26 7.91 -6.19
CA ILE A 55 5.13 8.40 -5.41
C ILE A 55 5.64 9.37 -4.32
N VAL A 56 6.77 9.08 -3.66
CA VAL A 56 7.39 10.02 -2.71
C VAL A 56 7.70 11.36 -3.38
N THR A 57 8.29 11.33 -4.57
CA THR A 57 8.59 12.55 -5.34
C THR A 57 7.32 13.30 -5.70
N TYR A 58 6.26 12.61 -6.12
CA TYR A 58 4.97 13.23 -6.42
C TYR A 58 4.36 13.95 -5.22
N ILE A 59 4.34 13.29 -4.05
CA ILE A 59 3.83 13.87 -2.80
C ILE A 59 4.63 15.12 -2.41
N ALA A 60 5.97 15.05 -2.50
CA ALA A 60 6.84 16.17 -2.19
C ALA A 60 6.62 17.35 -3.16
N GLN A 61 6.43 17.08 -4.45
CA GLN A 61 6.17 18.13 -5.45
C GLN A 61 4.81 18.79 -5.28
N ARG A 62 3.78 18.02 -4.89
CA ARG A 62 2.40 18.51 -4.80
C ARG A 62 2.09 19.22 -3.48
N TRP A 63 2.64 18.74 -2.37
CA TRP A 63 2.27 19.21 -1.03
C TRP A 63 3.46 19.58 -0.14
N ASP A 64 4.70 19.51 -0.64
CA ASP A 64 5.95 19.73 0.13
C ASP A 64 6.10 18.81 1.36
N ILE A 65 5.41 17.66 1.34
CA ILE A 65 5.47 16.66 2.41
C ILE A 65 6.54 15.62 2.08
N LYS A 66 7.50 15.45 2.97
CA LYS A 66 8.59 14.47 2.81
C LYS A 66 8.24 13.14 3.46
N TYR A 67 8.01 12.13 2.64
CA TYR A 67 7.91 10.75 3.07
C TYR A 67 9.25 10.02 2.98
N THR A 68 9.53 9.17 3.96
CA THR A 68 10.51 8.10 3.76
C THR A 68 9.89 6.97 2.94
N VAL A 69 10.68 6.22 2.19
CA VAL A 69 10.18 5.06 1.42
C VAL A 69 9.50 4.03 2.33
N SER A 70 10.04 3.78 3.52
CA SER A 70 9.41 2.88 4.50
C SER A 70 8.11 3.44 5.04
N GLY A 71 8.02 4.75 5.29
CA GLY A 71 6.80 5.41 5.74
C GLY A 71 5.70 5.32 4.68
N LEU A 72 6.05 5.59 3.42
CA LEU A 72 5.09 5.49 2.33
C LEU A 72 4.63 4.05 2.08
N ASN A 73 5.53 3.06 2.17
CA ASN A 73 5.13 1.66 2.09
C ASN A 73 4.11 1.28 3.19
N LYS A 74 4.30 1.75 4.43
CA LYS A 74 3.31 1.54 5.49
C LYS A 74 1.97 2.20 5.17
N TRP A 75 2.01 3.44 4.68
CA TRP A 75 0.82 4.18 4.27
C TRP A 75 0.05 3.47 3.15
N LEU A 76 0.76 2.93 2.14
CA LEU A 76 0.17 2.14 1.06
C LEU A 76 -0.54 0.89 1.60
N HIS A 77 0.08 0.17 2.53
CA HIS A 77 -0.53 -1.00 3.17
C HIS A 77 -1.77 -0.64 4.00
N GLN A 78 -1.74 0.48 4.73
CA GLN A 78 -2.90 0.99 5.48
C GLN A 78 -4.08 1.31 4.55
N ASN A 79 -3.79 1.88 3.37
CA ASN A 79 -4.78 2.20 2.34
C ASN A 79 -5.07 1.02 1.39
N ARG A 80 -4.73 -0.22 1.79
CA ARG A 80 -4.99 -1.47 1.06
C ARG A 80 -4.36 -1.58 -0.33
N PHE A 81 -3.40 -0.72 -0.66
CA PHE A 81 -2.59 -0.92 -1.85
C PHE A 81 -1.64 -2.10 -1.65
N THR A 82 -1.58 -2.95 -2.67
CA THR A 82 -0.65 -4.08 -2.70
C THR A 82 0.16 -4.02 -3.98
N TYR A 83 1.48 -4.11 -3.85
CA TYR A 83 2.34 -4.28 -5.00
C TYR A 83 2.16 -5.68 -5.58
N LYS A 84 1.80 -5.75 -6.87
CA LYS A 84 1.82 -6.99 -7.62
C LYS A 84 2.85 -6.88 -8.73
N LYS A 85 3.94 -7.62 -8.59
CA LYS A 85 4.95 -7.72 -9.65
C LYS A 85 4.26 -8.22 -10.93
N PRO A 86 4.37 -7.51 -12.06
CA PRO A 86 3.84 -8.03 -13.32
C PRO A 86 4.49 -9.38 -13.59
N LYS A 87 3.67 -10.39 -13.94
CA LYS A 87 4.21 -11.67 -14.35
C LYS A 87 5.06 -11.40 -15.58
N GLY A 88 6.34 -11.78 -15.53
CA GLY A 88 7.20 -11.69 -16.70
C GLY A 88 6.52 -12.43 -17.84
N ILE A 89 6.49 -11.81 -19.03
CA ILE A 89 6.05 -12.49 -20.23
C ILE A 89 6.99 -13.70 -20.39
N PRO A 90 6.46 -14.94 -20.53
CA PRO A 90 7.32 -16.09 -20.79
C PRO A 90 8.25 -15.77 -21.95
N HIS A 91 9.56 -15.96 -21.77
CA HIS A 91 10.56 -15.69 -22.82
C HIS A 91 10.30 -16.50 -24.11
N LYS A 92 9.47 -17.54 -24.03
CA LYS A 92 8.97 -18.34 -25.14
C LYS A 92 7.49 -18.06 -25.40
N ALA A 93 7.11 -16.80 -25.56
CA ALA A 93 5.79 -16.47 -26.08
C ALA A 93 5.69 -17.09 -27.48
N ASP A 94 4.70 -17.98 -27.65
CA ASP A 94 4.43 -18.70 -28.88
C ASP A 94 3.70 -17.74 -29.83
N ALA A 95 4.43 -17.25 -30.84
CA ALA A 95 3.95 -16.20 -31.74
C ALA A 95 2.68 -16.60 -32.50
N ASP A 96 2.56 -17.88 -32.86
CA ASP A 96 1.42 -18.42 -33.58
C ASP A 96 0.17 -18.41 -32.69
N LYS A 97 0.30 -18.85 -31.43
CA LYS A 97 -0.80 -18.77 -30.45
C LYS A 97 -1.19 -17.34 -30.11
N GLN A 98 -0.24 -16.40 -30.14
CA GLN A 98 -0.53 -15.00 -29.90
C GLN A 98 -1.29 -14.39 -31.09
N ALA A 99 -0.95 -14.76 -32.33
CA ALA A 99 -1.69 -14.35 -33.52
C ALA A 99 -3.12 -14.90 -33.53
N GLU A 100 -3.29 -16.20 -33.24
CA GLU A 100 -4.61 -16.82 -33.09
C GLU A 100 -5.47 -16.13 -32.02
N PHE A 101 -4.87 -15.78 -30.87
CA PHE A 101 -5.56 -15.05 -29.82
C PHE A 101 -6.00 -13.65 -30.28
N ILE A 102 -5.16 -12.92 -31.02
CA ILE A 102 -5.49 -11.58 -31.54
C ILE A 102 -6.65 -11.67 -32.54
N GLU A 103 -6.66 -12.65 -33.44
CA GLU A 103 -7.76 -12.87 -34.38
C GLU A 103 -9.07 -13.21 -33.66
N LEU A 104 -9.04 -14.14 -32.70
CA LEU A 104 -10.21 -14.48 -31.89
C LEU A 104 -10.74 -13.28 -31.10
N TYR A 105 -9.85 -12.50 -30.50
CA TYR A 105 -10.23 -11.35 -29.68
C TYR A 105 -10.81 -10.21 -30.52
N THR A 106 -10.22 -9.92 -31.68
CA THR A 106 -10.75 -8.90 -32.62
C THR A 106 -12.09 -9.32 -33.21
N HIS A 107 -12.25 -10.60 -33.57
CA HIS A 107 -13.54 -11.14 -33.98
C HIS A 107 -14.59 -11.01 -32.87
N TRP A 108 -14.23 -11.36 -31.63
CA TRP A 108 -15.12 -11.24 -30.47
C TRP A 108 -15.56 -9.79 -30.22
N ILE A 109 -14.63 -8.83 -30.24
CA ILE A 109 -14.96 -7.40 -30.11
C ILE A 109 -15.87 -6.93 -31.24
N SER A 110 -15.55 -7.30 -32.49
CA SER A 110 -16.32 -6.90 -33.67
C SER A 110 -17.75 -7.46 -33.68
N ARG A 111 -18.04 -8.47 -32.86
CA ARG A 111 -19.35 -9.09 -32.76
C ARG A 111 -20.19 -8.54 -31.60
N CYS A 112 -19.55 -7.80 -30.69
CA CYS A 112 -20.19 -7.13 -29.57
C CYS A 112 -20.50 -5.65 -29.83
N TYR A 113 -20.03 -5.09 -30.95
CA TYR A 113 -20.33 -3.74 -31.43
C TYR A 113 -21.15 -3.78 -32.72
#